data_AF-A0A420NP66-F1
#
_entry.id   AF-A0A420NP66-F1
#
_cell.length_a   1.000
_cell.length_b   1.000
_cell.length_c   1.000
_cell.angle_alpha   90.00
_cell.angle_beta   90.00
_cell.angle_gamma   90.00
#
_symmetry.space_group_name_H-M   'P 1'
#
loop_
_entity.id
_entity.type
_entity.pdbx_description
1 polymer ?
#
loop_
_entity_poly.entity_id
_entity_poly.type
_entity_poly.pdbx_seq_one_letter_code
_entity_poly.pdbx_strand_id
1 'polypeptide(L)'
;MTFSSPVRRNQLLSSPDRNIAATFLLDSRNNELNHRDALAAAQLEHDRVRQAAIRVYELHELHEEHKRIVAEERREEERLKAEAAVVAEEKRLRELKAKTVPRLPPEPAPQPPTPAKPEPTKTNGATQIKDVTPALDAKKPVVSPATGPASASATTASFTQTKPSNQFGTTQPASESLLQKSNGATIQSTAPAATTIPQPAVKSAAPTVQPVQSKSAPSIDRYSQIHQELKKLRKELQAQSKVAGSPLKGKLGAARREIRVAIGQLTGGKGANAQPINKITAALKEALEGRIPSPPIDVSLFVVDKREPVEGSPNNEATLPSLFIYLINICAKGIVSQFINEGGANPKAADPVGVFAAHIFSTKEFQWRGQSLVDILMAKYRIVCPVLFGHRGSDKTERGRMAIGWKKDGPSWITEQSHNDRMTGLGAGFASLSLRDFGKSSKKNPYPPTNYWRALAYIVNSPPSETSNTQYVVLRSMIQGHEQRFLNFYGNAALAALRLALIEFPKKAPQNATAAGSLAALADVLKTESGLILT
;
A
#
# COMPACT_ATOMS: atom_id res chain seq x y z
N MET A 1 24.78 29.43 63.83
CA MET A 1 24.49 30.88 63.67
C MET A 1 25.36 31.44 62.53
N THR A 2 25.30 32.76 62.32
CA THR A 2 26.05 33.61 61.36
C THR A 2 25.78 33.38 59.87
N PHE A 3 25.34 34.47 59.23
CA PHE A 3 25.20 34.64 57.78
C PHE A 3 26.47 35.28 57.22
N SER A 4 26.72 35.12 55.91
CA SER A 4 27.53 36.08 55.15
C SER A 4 27.06 36.10 53.69
N SER A 5 26.70 37.28 53.19
CA SER A 5 26.13 37.48 51.84
C SER A 5 27.11 38.28 50.97
N PRO A 6 27.44 37.82 49.75
CA PRO A 6 28.35 38.54 48.86
C PRO A 6 27.72 39.80 48.24
N VAL A 7 28.57 40.76 47.90
CA VAL A 7 28.20 42.11 47.45
C VAL A 7 27.82 42.14 45.96
N ARG A 8 26.80 42.94 45.60
CA ARG A 8 26.47 43.26 44.19
C ARG A 8 27.63 43.96 43.49
N ARG A 9 27.96 43.54 42.27
CA ARG A 9 28.72 44.36 41.31
C ARG A 9 28.00 44.37 39.95
N ASN A 10 28.06 45.49 39.25
CA ASN A 10 27.14 45.78 38.14
C ASN A 10 27.25 44.80 36.96
N GLN A 11 26.10 44.51 36.37
CA GLN A 11 26.02 44.00 35.00
C GLN A 11 26.49 45.10 34.04
N LEU A 12 27.57 44.86 33.30
CA LEU A 12 27.83 45.52 32.03
C LEU A 12 27.60 44.49 30.93
N LEU A 13 26.59 44.73 30.11
CA LEU A 13 26.18 43.86 29.01
C LEU A 13 27.20 43.94 27.86
N SER A 14 28.19 43.06 27.87
CA SER A 14 29.05 42.84 26.70
C SER A 14 28.30 41.98 25.69
N SER A 15 27.90 42.56 24.55
CA SER A 15 27.17 41.84 23.51
C SER A 15 28.03 40.74 22.88
N PRO A 16 27.50 39.52 22.67
CA PRO A 16 28.28 38.37 22.19
C PRO A 16 28.87 38.59 20.79
N ASP A 17 28.23 39.41 19.95
CA ASP A 17 28.58 39.61 18.54
C ASP A 17 29.97 40.24 18.33
N ARG A 18 30.50 40.99 19.31
CA ARG A 18 31.83 41.62 19.19
C ARG A 18 32.99 40.62 19.20
N ASN A 19 32.84 39.47 19.87
CA ASN A 19 33.87 38.42 19.83
C ASN A 19 33.89 37.67 18.49
N ILE A 20 32.73 37.51 17.85
CA ILE A 20 32.60 36.80 16.57
C ILE A 20 33.50 37.45 15.51
N ALA A 21 33.43 38.78 15.37
CA ALA A 21 34.25 39.53 14.41
C ALA A 21 35.77 39.38 14.65
N ALA A 22 36.21 39.37 15.92
CA ALA A 22 37.62 39.19 16.27
C ALA A 22 38.15 37.78 15.92
N THR A 23 37.31 36.75 16.02
CA THR A 23 37.69 35.37 15.66
C THR A 23 37.85 35.15 14.14
N PHE A 24 37.30 36.02 13.29
CA PHE A 24 37.40 35.88 11.83
C PHE A 24 38.75 36.34 11.23
N LEU A 25 39.58 37.06 11.99
CA LEU A 25 40.83 37.68 11.50
C LEU A 25 42.12 37.01 12.00
N LEU A 26 42.04 35.79 12.55
CA LEU A 26 43.19 35.04 13.06
C LEU A 26 43.71 34.02 12.04
N ASP A 27 44.95 34.20 11.58
CA ASP A 27 45.65 33.31 10.62
C ASP A 27 45.75 31.85 11.10
N SER A 28 45.66 31.61 12.42
CA SER A 28 45.65 30.27 13.02
C SER A 28 44.43 29.42 12.63
N ARG A 29 43.37 30.02 12.07
CA ARG A 29 42.11 29.32 11.73
C ARG A 29 42.27 28.16 10.75
N ASN A 30 43.22 28.24 9.82
CA ASN A 30 43.49 27.19 8.82
C ASN A 30 44.63 26.24 9.23
N ASN A 31 44.98 26.17 10.52
CA ASN A 31 45.94 25.21 11.05
C ASN A 31 45.30 23.82 11.22
N GLU A 32 46.05 22.76 10.88
CA GLU A 32 45.60 21.36 10.92
C GLU A 32 45.12 20.92 12.33
N LEU A 33 45.71 21.48 13.39
CA LEU A 33 45.28 21.30 14.77
C LEU A 33 43.85 21.80 15.01
N ASN A 34 43.53 23.03 14.60
CA ASN A 34 42.19 23.60 14.77
C ASN A 34 41.12 22.82 13.98
N HIS A 35 41.50 22.23 12.83
CA HIS A 35 40.62 21.33 12.10
C HIS A 35 40.40 19.99 12.81
N ARG A 36 41.43 19.41 13.46
CA ARG A 36 41.27 18.21 14.29
C ARG A 36 40.40 18.48 15.51
N ASP A 37 40.63 19.57 16.24
CA ASP A 37 39.86 19.92 17.43
C ASP A 37 38.38 20.21 17.09
N ALA A 38 38.12 20.87 15.97
CA ALA A 38 36.75 21.08 15.46
C ALA A 38 36.05 19.76 15.09
N LEU A 39 36.78 18.80 14.50
CA LEU A 39 36.24 17.47 14.20
C LEU A 39 35.97 16.65 15.47
N ALA A 40 36.86 16.70 16.46
CA ALA A 40 36.69 16.03 17.75
C ALA A 40 35.49 16.61 18.53
N ALA A 41 35.33 17.94 18.55
CA ALA A 41 34.18 18.60 19.14
C ALA A 41 32.86 18.23 18.43
N ALA A 42 32.87 18.14 17.10
CA ALA A 42 31.71 17.71 16.31
C ALA A 42 31.34 16.23 16.56
N GLN A 43 32.33 15.35 16.76
CA GLN A 43 32.10 13.96 17.17
C GLN A 43 31.51 13.86 18.57
N LEU A 44 32.02 14.63 19.53
CA LEU A 44 31.54 14.63 20.91
C LEU A 44 30.07 15.09 21.00
N GLU A 45 29.69 16.16 20.30
CA GLU A 45 28.28 16.57 20.20
C GLU A 45 27.42 15.57 19.41
N HIS A 46 27.95 14.90 18.38
CA HIS A 46 27.23 13.83 17.69
C HIS A 46 26.89 12.68 18.64
N ASP A 47 27.86 12.19 19.41
CA ASP A 47 27.62 11.10 20.37
C ASP A 47 26.74 11.54 21.54
N ARG A 48 26.83 12.80 21.99
CA ARG A 48 25.91 13.40 22.98
C ARG A 48 24.47 13.39 22.48
N VAL A 49 24.23 13.82 21.24
CA VAL A 49 22.90 13.79 20.60
C VAL A 49 22.42 12.35 20.39
N ARG A 50 23.30 11.43 20.01
CA ARG A 50 23.00 10.00 19.87
C ARG A 50 22.58 9.36 21.19
N GLN A 51 23.30 9.62 22.29
CA GLN A 51 22.96 9.15 23.63
C GLN A 51 21.67 9.80 24.19
N ALA A 52 21.35 11.03 23.79
CA ALA A 52 20.07 11.66 24.10
C ALA A 52 18.92 10.98 23.34
N ALA A 53 19.10 10.70 22.04
CA ALA A 53 18.11 10.03 21.21
C ALA A 53 17.82 8.59 21.68
N ILE A 54 18.84 7.85 22.11
CA ILE A 54 18.69 6.49 22.68
C ILE A 54 17.83 6.53 23.96
N ARG A 55 18.14 7.43 24.91
CA ARG A 55 17.33 7.55 26.15
C ARG A 55 15.89 7.99 25.91
N VAL A 56 15.64 8.84 24.91
CA VAL A 56 14.27 9.20 24.50
C VAL A 56 13.54 8.02 23.85
N TYR A 57 14.24 7.14 23.15
CA TYR A 57 13.68 5.91 22.58
C TYR A 57 13.34 4.88 23.68
N GLU A 58 14.25 4.64 24.63
CA GLU A 58 14.04 3.76 25.79
C GLU A 58 12.82 4.20 26.63
N LEU A 59 12.71 5.50 26.93
CA LEU A 59 11.55 6.07 27.63
C LEU A 59 10.25 5.94 26.83
N HIS A 60 10.31 5.97 25.49
CA HIS A 60 9.14 5.77 24.64
C HIS A 60 8.70 4.30 24.62
N GLU A 61 9.62 3.33 24.59
CA GLU A 61 9.28 1.90 24.67
C GLU A 61 8.61 1.57 26.02
N LEU A 62 9.22 1.96 27.14
CA LEU A 62 8.63 1.79 28.49
C LEU A 62 7.23 2.42 28.61
N HIS A 63 7.02 3.58 27.99
CA HIS A 63 5.72 4.26 28.00
C HIS A 63 4.67 3.56 27.12
N GLU A 64 5.06 2.90 26.02
CA GLU A 64 4.16 2.06 25.22
C GLU A 64 3.87 0.70 25.89
N GLU A 65 4.83 0.11 26.61
CA GLU A 65 4.60 -1.10 27.41
C GLU A 65 3.64 -0.83 28.57
N HIS A 66 3.82 0.26 29.32
CA HIS A 66 2.89 0.68 30.36
C HIS A 66 1.47 0.92 29.82
N LYS A 67 1.32 1.42 28.58
CA LYS A 67 -0.01 1.55 27.93
C LYS A 67 -0.64 0.20 27.60
N ARG A 68 0.16 -0.83 27.25
CA ARG A 68 -0.36 -2.18 26.98
C ARG A 68 -0.91 -2.80 28.26
N ILE A 69 -0.13 -2.75 29.34
CA ILE A 69 -0.54 -3.26 30.66
C ILE A 69 -1.86 -2.61 31.10
N VAL A 70 -1.94 -1.28 31.13
CA VAL A 70 -3.17 -0.55 31.52
C VAL A 70 -4.36 -0.82 30.56
N ALA A 71 -4.09 -1.10 29.28
CA ALA A 71 -5.14 -1.48 28.33
C ALA A 71 -5.58 -2.95 28.45
N GLU A 72 -4.80 -3.80 29.10
CA GLU A 72 -5.13 -5.20 29.41
C GLU A 72 -5.85 -5.27 30.76
N GLU A 73 -5.34 -4.62 31.81
CA GLU A 73 -6.03 -4.42 33.10
C GLU A 73 -7.47 -3.92 32.91
N ARG A 74 -7.67 -2.87 32.08
CA ARG A 74 -9.02 -2.36 31.78
C ARG A 74 -9.94 -3.41 31.14
N ARG A 75 -9.41 -4.28 30.27
CA ARG A 75 -10.23 -5.33 29.63
C ARG A 75 -10.60 -6.42 30.64
N GLU A 76 -9.71 -6.73 31.57
CA GLU A 76 -10.00 -7.68 32.64
C GLU A 76 -11.02 -7.12 33.62
N GLU A 77 -10.91 -5.84 34.01
CA GLU A 77 -11.97 -5.13 34.74
C GLU A 77 -13.32 -5.15 34.00
N GLU A 78 -13.34 -4.87 32.70
CA GLU A 78 -14.57 -4.89 31.89
C GLU A 78 -15.19 -6.30 31.82
N ARG A 79 -14.37 -7.36 31.75
CA ARG A 79 -14.83 -8.75 31.83
C ARG A 79 -15.39 -9.11 33.21
N LEU A 80 -14.66 -8.79 34.28
CA LEU A 80 -15.09 -9.03 35.67
C LEU A 80 -16.42 -8.33 35.98
N LYS A 81 -16.59 -7.08 35.50
CA LYS A 81 -17.85 -6.33 35.66
C LYS A 81 -19.00 -6.94 34.84
N ALA A 82 -18.74 -7.47 33.64
CA ALA A 82 -19.73 -8.17 32.85
C ALA A 82 -20.16 -9.50 33.51
N GLU A 83 -19.21 -10.27 34.03
CA GLU A 83 -19.48 -11.54 34.72
C GLU A 83 -20.28 -11.31 36.02
N ALA A 84 -19.88 -10.33 36.84
CA ALA A 84 -20.63 -9.93 38.03
C ALA A 84 -22.08 -9.49 37.71
N ALA A 85 -22.31 -8.81 36.59
CA ALA A 85 -23.66 -8.43 36.15
C ALA A 85 -24.53 -9.65 35.76
N VAL A 86 -23.95 -10.67 35.11
CA VAL A 86 -24.65 -11.93 34.81
C VAL A 86 -25.02 -12.66 36.10
N VAL A 87 -24.10 -12.78 37.06
CA VAL A 87 -24.37 -13.40 38.36
C VAL A 87 -25.46 -12.65 39.15
N ALA A 88 -25.50 -11.32 39.06
CA ALA A 88 -26.53 -10.51 39.71
C ALA A 88 -27.94 -10.74 39.13
N GLU A 89 -28.08 -10.78 37.80
CA GLU A 89 -29.37 -11.08 37.15
C GLU A 89 -29.79 -12.55 37.35
N GLU A 90 -28.85 -13.50 37.37
CA GLU A 90 -29.15 -14.88 37.77
C GLU A 90 -29.70 -14.97 39.20
N LYS A 91 -29.10 -14.26 40.16
CA LYS A 91 -29.58 -14.22 41.55
C LYS A 91 -30.98 -13.63 41.62
N ARG A 92 -31.23 -12.52 40.92
CA ARG A 92 -32.54 -11.87 40.79
C ARG A 92 -33.60 -12.81 40.22
N LEU A 93 -33.27 -13.57 39.18
CA LEU A 93 -34.15 -14.59 38.59
C LEU A 93 -34.45 -15.75 39.56
N ARG A 94 -33.49 -16.16 40.40
CA ARG A 94 -33.71 -17.17 41.44
C ARG A 94 -34.60 -16.63 42.57
N GLU A 95 -34.39 -15.40 43.02
CA GLU A 95 -35.21 -14.74 44.05
C GLU A 95 -36.66 -14.50 43.59
N LEU A 96 -36.88 -14.16 42.32
CA LEU A 96 -38.22 -14.08 41.72
C LEU A 96 -38.91 -15.45 41.72
N LYS A 97 -38.24 -16.50 41.22
CA LYS A 97 -38.78 -17.87 41.20
C LYS A 97 -39.12 -18.37 42.62
N ALA A 98 -38.30 -18.07 43.61
CA ALA A 98 -38.54 -18.44 45.01
C ALA A 98 -39.79 -17.77 45.61
N LYS A 99 -40.20 -16.60 45.13
CA LYS A 99 -41.41 -15.88 45.56
C LYS A 99 -42.70 -16.34 44.86
N THR A 100 -42.62 -17.18 43.84
CA THR A 100 -43.78 -17.60 43.02
C THR A 100 -44.30 -19.00 43.36
N VAL A 101 -43.84 -19.64 44.45
CA VAL A 101 -44.26 -21.01 44.84
C VAL A 101 -45.01 -21.02 46.18
N PRO A 102 -46.35 -21.14 46.18
CA PRO A 102 -47.14 -21.39 47.38
C PRO A 102 -46.90 -22.79 48.00
N ARG A 103 -47.22 -22.92 49.29
CA ARG A 103 -46.96 -24.11 50.12
C ARG A 103 -48.26 -24.87 50.43
N LEU A 104 -48.26 -26.20 50.31
CA LEU A 104 -49.38 -27.09 50.61
C LEU A 104 -49.07 -28.03 51.81
N PRO A 105 -49.99 -28.24 52.78
CA PRO A 105 -49.83 -29.21 53.88
C PRO A 105 -50.33 -30.65 53.56
N PRO A 106 -50.06 -31.66 54.43
CA PRO A 106 -50.22 -33.09 54.11
C PRO A 106 -51.18 -33.90 55.04
N GLU A 107 -51.63 -35.09 54.57
CA GLU A 107 -51.87 -36.38 55.32
C GLU A 107 -52.70 -37.36 54.45
N PRO A 108 -52.90 -38.67 54.80
CA PRO A 108 -52.21 -39.56 55.75
C PRO A 108 -51.67 -40.86 55.06
N ALA A 109 -51.51 -41.99 55.79
CA ALA A 109 -50.67 -43.14 55.43
C ALA A 109 -51.42 -44.54 55.36
N PRO A 110 -50.81 -45.76 55.40
CA PRO A 110 -51.14 -46.83 54.41
C PRO A 110 -51.51 -48.23 54.95
N GLN A 111 -51.78 -49.21 54.06
CA GLN A 111 -51.54 -50.65 54.32
C GLN A 111 -51.46 -51.57 53.05
N PRO A 112 -50.77 -52.75 53.10
CA PRO A 112 -50.50 -53.69 51.98
C PRO A 112 -51.11 -55.10 52.28
N PRO A 113 -50.58 -56.29 51.84
CA PRO A 113 -49.63 -56.69 50.77
C PRO A 113 -50.34 -57.61 49.72
N THR A 114 -49.91 -58.74 49.11
CA THR A 114 -48.77 -59.73 49.11
C THR A 114 -48.95 -60.62 47.83
N PRO A 115 -48.08 -61.59 47.42
CA PRO A 115 -46.63 -61.85 47.66
C PRO A 115 -45.83 -61.59 46.33
N ALA A 116 -44.93 -62.37 45.69
CA ALA A 116 -44.30 -63.70 45.86
C ALA A 116 -42.98 -63.82 45.02
N LYS A 117 -42.30 -64.98 45.08
CA LYS A 117 -41.14 -65.42 44.24
C LYS A 117 -41.13 -66.98 44.18
N PRO A 118 -40.47 -67.65 43.21
CA PRO A 118 -39.11 -68.15 43.48
C PRO A 118 -38.15 -68.28 42.25
N GLU A 119 -36.92 -68.67 42.56
CA GLU A 119 -35.76 -69.04 41.72
C GLU A 119 -35.46 -70.56 41.92
N PRO A 120 -34.36 -71.18 41.41
CA PRO A 120 -33.56 -70.95 40.19
C PRO A 120 -33.28 -72.27 39.40
N THR A 121 -32.59 -72.19 38.25
CA THR A 121 -31.63 -73.24 37.84
C THR A 121 -30.56 -72.70 36.87
N LYS A 122 -29.38 -73.34 36.80
CA LYS A 122 -28.25 -72.93 35.94
C LYS A 122 -27.82 -74.08 35.03
N THR A 123 -27.63 -73.84 33.72
CA THR A 123 -26.46 -74.30 32.91
C THR A 123 -26.59 -73.89 31.42
N ASN A 124 -25.44 -73.82 30.73
CA ASN A 124 -25.22 -73.85 29.28
C ASN A 124 -25.92 -72.80 28.38
N GLY A 125 -25.16 -71.79 27.93
CA GLY A 125 -25.58 -70.83 26.89
C GLY A 125 -24.73 -69.56 26.87
N ALA A 126 -23.48 -69.64 26.37
CA ALA A 126 -22.53 -68.52 26.44
C ALA A 126 -22.76 -67.44 25.36
N THR A 127 -23.52 -66.41 25.75
CA THR A 127 -23.29 -64.99 25.44
C THR A 127 -23.13 -64.55 23.97
N GLN A 128 -24.20 -64.00 23.39
CA GLN A 128 -24.09 -62.93 22.40
C GLN A 128 -24.12 -61.56 23.09
N ILE A 129 -23.03 -60.79 23.02
CA ILE A 129 -23.03 -59.37 22.64
C ILE A 129 -21.71 -59.14 21.90
N LYS A 130 -21.74 -58.53 20.71
CA LYS A 130 -20.55 -57.93 20.11
C LYS A 130 -20.87 -56.59 19.49
N ASP A 131 -20.15 -55.60 19.98
CA ASP A 131 -20.09 -54.23 19.49
C ASP A 131 -18.85 -54.07 18.59
N VAL A 132 -18.82 -53.00 17.79
CA VAL A 132 -17.67 -52.52 16.99
C VAL A 132 -17.25 -53.35 15.75
N THR A 133 -16.80 -52.60 14.73
CA THR A 133 -16.30 -52.91 13.37
C THR A 133 -14.92 -53.64 13.34
N PRO A 134 -14.32 -54.02 12.18
CA PRO A 134 -14.70 -53.79 10.76
C PRO A 134 -14.62 -55.00 9.77
N ALA A 135 -15.08 -54.75 8.53
CA ALA A 135 -14.66 -55.32 7.22
C ALA A 135 -14.80 -56.84 6.90
N LEU A 136 -15.29 -57.15 5.68
CA LEU A 136 -14.65 -58.09 4.72
C LEU A 136 -15.34 -58.11 3.33
N ASP A 137 -14.70 -58.79 2.38
CA ASP A 137 -14.96 -58.71 0.93
C ASP A 137 -15.82 -59.82 0.28
N ALA A 138 -16.28 -59.49 -0.93
CA ALA A 138 -17.03 -60.25 -1.95
C ALA A 138 -16.78 -61.76 -2.16
N LYS A 139 -17.83 -62.46 -2.65
CA LYS A 139 -17.87 -63.12 -4.00
C LYS A 139 -19.22 -63.80 -4.38
N LYS A 140 -19.77 -63.43 -5.56
CA LYS A 140 -20.30 -64.23 -6.72
C LYS A 140 -21.11 -65.56 -6.52
N PRO A 141 -21.80 -66.11 -7.57
CA PRO A 141 -22.10 -65.61 -8.94
C PRO A 141 -23.59 -65.74 -9.38
N VAL A 142 -23.93 -65.41 -10.65
CA VAL A 142 -24.67 -66.28 -11.64
C VAL A 142 -25.36 -65.48 -12.79
N VAL A 143 -24.95 -65.78 -14.04
CA VAL A 143 -25.67 -65.69 -15.36
C VAL A 143 -26.08 -64.32 -15.98
N SER A 144 -26.11 -64.31 -17.32
CA SER A 144 -26.28 -63.21 -18.30
C SER A 144 -27.48 -63.54 -19.25
N PRO A 145 -27.72 -62.90 -20.43
CA PRO A 145 -27.16 -61.69 -21.09
C PRO A 145 -28.24 -60.56 -21.19
N ALA A 146 -28.25 -59.53 -22.04
CA ALA A 146 -27.41 -59.03 -23.16
C ALA A 146 -27.46 -57.46 -23.14
N THR A 147 -26.92 -56.64 -24.06
CA THR A 147 -26.29 -56.80 -25.40
C THR A 147 -25.20 -55.70 -25.58
N GLY A 148 -24.70 -55.47 -26.80
CA GLY A 148 -23.84 -54.32 -27.17
C GLY A 148 -24.02 -53.98 -28.67
N PRO A 149 -23.01 -53.45 -29.39
CA PRO A 149 -21.69 -52.95 -28.96
C PRO A 149 -21.83 -51.46 -28.53
N ALA A 150 -20.96 -50.45 -28.70
CA ALA A 150 -19.60 -50.21 -29.27
C ALA A 150 -19.10 -48.87 -28.66
N SER A 151 -17.83 -48.41 -28.71
CA SER A 151 -16.47 -48.95 -28.89
C SER A 151 -15.50 -47.78 -28.59
N ALA A 152 -14.17 -47.89 -28.40
CA ALA A 152 -13.26 -49.04 -28.52
C ALA A 152 -12.38 -49.18 -27.24
N SER A 153 -11.03 -49.16 -27.38
CA SER A 153 -10.10 -49.67 -26.35
C SER A 153 -8.97 -48.70 -25.96
N ALA A 154 -8.43 -48.90 -24.75
CA ALA A 154 -7.05 -48.57 -24.38
C ALA A 154 -6.11 -49.75 -24.82
N THR A 155 -4.83 -49.92 -24.45
CA THR A 155 -4.11 -49.57 -23.20
C THR A 155 -2.58 -49.78 -23.37
N THR A 156 -1.78 -49.18 -22.49
CA THR A 156 -0.47 -49.68 -21.97
C THR A 156 0.72 -49.91 -22.92
N ALA A 157 1.81 -49.16 -22.70
CA ALA A 157 3.15 -49.71 -22.45
C ALA A 157 4.09 -48.66 -21.80
N SER A 158 4.98 -49.11 -20.92
CA SER A 158 6.00 -48.29 -20.25
C SER A 158 7.32 -48.27 -21.03
N PHE A 159 8.16 -47.25 -20.86
CA PHE A 159 9.61 -47.42 -21.03
C PHE A 159 10.44 -46.49 -20.11
N THR A 160 11.66 -46.92 -19.82
CA THR A 160 12.57 -46.33 -18.81
C THR A 160 13.84 -45.75 -19.41
N GLN A 161 14.32 -44.65 -18.82
CA GLN A 161 15.73 -44.34 -18.52
C GLN A 161 16.82 -44.63 -19.57
N THR A 162 17.52 -43.58 -20.03
CA THR A 162 18.97 -43.65 -20.31
C THR A 162 19.63 -42.27 -20.38
N LYS A 163 20.91 -42.19 -19.97
CA LYS A 163 21.84 -41.10 -20.33
C LYS A 163 22.58 -41.47 -21.62
N PRO A 164 23.14 -40.47 -22.34
CA PRO A 164 24.39 -40.63 -23.07
C PRO A 164 25.55 -39.94 -22.34
N SER A 165 26.76 -40.48 -22.48
CA SER A 165 28.02 -39.84 -22.09
C SER A 165 29.15 -40.33 -23.00
N ASN A 166 29.96 -39.42 -23.53
CA ASN A 166 31.34 -39.58 -24.02
C ASN A 166 31.95 -38.15 -23.96
N GLN A 167 33.20 -37.85 -23.57
CA GLN A 167 34.49 -38.56 -23.59
C GLN A 167 35.11 -38.79 -24.97
N PHE A 168 35.78 -37.74 -25.48
CA PHE A 168 37.05 -37.72 -26.25
C PHE A 168 37.38 -36.21 -26.44
N GLY A 169 38.61 -35.70 -26.37
CA GLY A 169 39.91 -36.25 -25.98
C GLY A 169 40.87 -35.11 -25.56
N THR A 170 42.06 -35.43 -25.06
CA THR A 170 43.01 -34.46 -24.46
C THR A 170 43.97 -33.80 -25.45
N THR A 171 44.25 -32.51 -25.28
CA THR A 171 45.60 -31.92 -25.48
C THR A 171 45.73 -30.56 -24.79
N GLN A 172 46.72 -30.42 -23.89
CA GLN A 172 47.48 -29.18 -23.71
C GLN A 172 48.71 -29.25 -24.62
N PRO A 173 49.33 -28.11 -24.96
CA PRO A 173 50.62 -27.81 -24.33
C PRO A 173 50.59 -26.56 -23.45
N ALA A 174 51.71 -26.30 -22.77
CA ALA A 174 51.89 -25.15 -21.87
C ALA A 174 52.85 -24.10 -22.45
N SER A 175 52.87 -22.94 -21.78
CA SER A 175 54.00 -22.01 -21.63
C SER A 175 54.84 -21.62 -22.86
N GLU A 176 54.87 -20.32 -23.15
CA GLU A 176 56.14 -19.59 -22.99
C GLU A 176 55.90 -18.11 -22.65
N SER A 177 56.95 -17.45 -22.14
CA SER A 177 56.93 -16.06 -21.65
C SER A 177 58.26 -15.40 -22.00
N LEU A 178 58.22 -14.28 -22.74
CA LEU A 178 59.42 -13.50 -23.06
C LEU A 178 59.22 -12.01 -22.81
N LEU A 179 60.21 -11.41 -22.17
CA LEU A 179 60.25 -10.02 -21.69
C LEU A 179 61.58 -9.36 -22.10
N GLN A 180 61.56 -8.47 -23.09
CA GLN A 180 62.60 -7.45 -23.36
C GLN A 180 61.98 -6.39 -24.31
N LYS A 181 62.10 -5.06 -24.14
CA LYS A 181 63.29 -4.17 -23.94
C LYS A 181 64.18 -4.12 -25.20
N SER A 182 64.68 -2.96 -25.67
CA SER A 182 64.75 -1.60 -25.09
C SER A 182 64.93 -0.49 -26.16
N ASN A 183 65.23 0.75 -25.69
CA ASN A 183 65.77 1.94 -26.38
C ASN A 183 64.72 2.97 -26.90
N GLY A 184 64.92 4.29 -26.73
CA GLY A 184 65.88 4.98 -25.85
C GLY A 184 66.14 6.47 -26.17
N ALA A 185 66.13 7.33 -25.13
CA ALA A 185 66.59 8.74 -25.10
C ALA A 185 65.81 9.75 -26.00
N THR A 186 65.91 11.09 -25.82
CA THR A 186 66.79 11.93 -24.98
C THR A 186 66.01 13.09 -24.32
N ILE A 187 66.56 13.66 -23.25
CA ILE A 187 66.02 14.82 -22.48
C ILE A 187 66.82 16.09 -22.82
N GLN A 188 66.17 17.25 -22.96
CA GLN A 188 66.75 18.51 -22.44
C GLN A 188 65.71 19.59 -22.12
N SER A 189 66.10 20.54 -21.27
CA SER A 189 65.28 21.59 -20.68
C SER A 189 66.03 22.91 -20.70
N THR A 190 65.34 24.02 -21.00
CA THR A 190 65.81 25.37 -20.70
C THR A 190 64.64 26.31 -20.34
N ALA A 191 64.90 27.13 -19.32
CA ALA A 191 64.18 28.32 -18.87
C ALA A 191 65.28 29.29 -18.35
N PRO A 192 65.09 30.60 -18.10
CA PRO A 192 63.84 31.35 -17.87
C PRO A 192 63.44 32.18 -19.13
N ALA A 193 62.72 33.31 -19.15
CA ALA A 193 62.33 34.26 -18.11
C ALA A 193 61.03 35.06 -18.41
N ALA A 194 60.89 36.20 -17.73
CA ALA A 194 59.74 37.10 -17.72
C ALA A 194 59.78 38.13 -18.89
N THR A 195 58.76 38.97 -19.17
CA THR A 195 57.67 39.47 -18.31
C THR A 195 56.43 39.93 -19.13
N THR A 196 55.37 40.33 -18.41
CA THR A 196 54.28 41.27 -18.77
C THR A 196 53.10 40.84 -19.69
N ILE A 197 51.95 40.66 -19.02
CA ILE A 197 50.57 41.09 -19.38
C ILE A 197 49.88 40.43 -20.60
N PRO A 198 48.78 39.67 -20.38
CA PRO A 198 47.96 39.09 -21.45
C PRO A 198 46.61 39.81 -21.67
N GLN A 199 46.13 39.82 -22.92
CA GLN A 199 44.70 39.80 -23.22
C GLN A 199 44.44 39.20 -24.62
N PRO A 200 43.70 38.08 -24.73
CA PRO A 200 42.73 37.99 -25.83
C PRO A 200 41.43 37.23 -25.50
N ALA A 201 40.37 37.64 -26.21
CA ALA A 201 39.21 36.87 -26.69
C ALA A 201 38.52 35.84 -25.75
N VAL A 202 37.26 36.14 -25.43
CA VAL A 202 36.31 35.23 -24.77
C VAL A 202 36.06 33.96 -25.60
N LYS A 203 36.16 32.79 -24.97
CA LYS A 203 35.50 31.56 -25.41
C LYS A 203 34.68 30.98 -24.26
N SER A 204 33.40 30.71 -24.51
CA SER A 204 32.46 30.24 -23.49
C SER A 204 32.83 28.85 -22.97
N ALA A 205 33.04 28.73 -21.66
CA ALA A 205 33.14 27.43 -20.99
C ALA A 205 31.74 26.78 -20.87
N ALA A 206 31.69 25.45 -20.91
CA ALA A 206 30.46 24.70 -20.67
C ALA A 206 30.02 24.82 -19.19
N PRO A 207 28.71 24.82 -18.88
CA PRO A 207 28.23 24.94 -17.50
C PRO A 207 28.49 23.65 -16.71
N THR A 208 29.41 23.71 -15.74
CA THR A 208 29.65 22.63 -14.78
C THR A 208 28.39 22.37 -13.95
N VAL A 209 27.73 21.23 -14.18
CA VAL A 209 26.50 20.86 -13.47
C VAL A 209 26.84 20.46 -12.03
N GLN A 210 26.81 21.44 -11.11
CA GLN A 210 26.88 21.16 -9.68
C GLN A 210 25.65 20.33 -9.24
N PRO A 211 25.82 19.30 -8.39
CA PRO A 211 24.69 18.54 -7.89
C PRO A 211 23.88 19.42 -6.92
N VAL A 212 22.73 19.92 -7.39
CA VAL A 212 21.76 20.62 -6.55
C VAL A 212 21.25 19.69 -5.44
N GLN A 213 21.89 19.78 -4.27
CA GLN A 213 21.40 19.19 -3.04
C GLN A 213 20.08 19.87 -2.66
N SER A 214 18.97 19.30 -3.14
CA SER A 214 17.64 19.78 -2.83
C SER A 214 17.33 19.54 -1.35
N LYS A 215 17.70 20.51 -0.50
CA LYS A 215 17.15 20.68 0.84
C LYS A 215 15.66 20.95 0.68
N SER A 216 14.86 19.89 0.64
CA SER A 216 13.43 19.96 0.47
C SER A 216 12.82 20.64 1.69
N ALA A 217 12.44 21.91 1.52
CA ALA A 217 11.33 22.45 2.29
C ALA A 217 10.15 21.46 2.15
N PRO A 218 9.46 21.09 3.24
CA PRO A 218 8.45 20.04 3.20
C PRO A 218 7.30 20.47 2.28
N SER A 219 7.31 19.98 1.05
CA SER A 219 6.21 20.18 0.10
C SER A 219 4.97 19.56 0.71
N ILE A 220 4.04 20.43 1.11
CA ILE A 220 2.83 20.02 1.83
C ILE A 220 2.09 19.01 0.96
N ASP A 221 1.94 17.79 1.48
CA ASP A 221 1.26 16.70 0.81
C ASP A 221 -0.24 17.01 0.70
N ARG A 222 -0.57 17.76 -0.35
CA ARG A 222 -1.91 18.26 -0.64
C ARG A 222 -2.91 17.12 -0.79
N TYR A 223 -2.49 15.97 -1.32
CA TYR A 223 -3.31 14.75 -1.37
C TYR A 223 -3.61 14.17 0.03
N SER A 224 -2.65 14.22 0.96
CA SER A 224 -2.89 13.85 2.37
C SER A 224 -3.87 14.80 3.06
N GLN A 225 -3.80 16.11 2.79
CA GLN A 225 -4.79 17.07 3.28
C GLN A 225 -6.19 16.81 2.71
N ILE A 226 -6.31 16.66 1.38
CA ILE A 226 -7.57 16.30 0.71
C ILE A 226 -8.13 14.99 1.32
N HIS A 227 -7.28 14.01 1.62
CA HIS A 227 -7.70 12.78 2.29
C HIS A 227 -8.25 12.99 3.71
N GLN A 228 -7.77 13.99 4.45
CA GLN A 228 -8.25 14.35 5.78
C GLN A 228 -9.59 15.10 5.73
N GLU A 229 -9.75 16.10 4.85
CA GLU A 229 -11.06 16.74 4.65
C GLU A 229 -12.11 15.73 4.15
N LEU A 230 -11.72 14.79 3.27
CA LEU A 230 -12.56 13.68 2.85
C LEU A 230 -12.80 12.59 3.92
N LYS A 231 -12.19 12.69 5.11
CA LYS A 231 -12.62 11.98 6.33
C LYS A 231 -13.62 12.83 7.13
N LYS A 232 -13.34 14.13 7.28
CA LYS A 232 -14.16 15.11 8.02
C LYS A 232 -15.56 15.25 7.43
N LEU A 233 -15.68 15.57 6.14
CA LEU A 233 -16.94 15.62 5.38
C LEU A 233 -17.80 14.35 5.56
N ARG A 234 -17.16 13.17 5.59
CA ARG A 234 -17.88 11.90 5.79
C ARG A 234 -18.40 11.70 7.21
N LYS A 235 -17.72 12.22 8.24
CA LYS A 235 -18.23 12.24 9.62
C LYS A 235 -19.39 13.23 9.74
N GLU A 236 -19.23 14.42 9.19
CA GLU A 236 -20.21 15.53 9.28
C GLU A 236 -21.54 15.17 8.63
N LEU A 237 -21.55 14.71 7.37
CA LEU A 237 -22.77 14.24 6.70
C LEU A 237 -23.39 13.01 7.39
N GLN A 238 -22.57 12.11 7.96
CA GLN A 238 -23.10 11.00 8.74
C GLN A 238 -23.77 11.47 10.04
N ALA A 239 -23.25 12.50 10.71
CA ALA A 239 -23.90 13.11 11.86
C ALA A 239 -25.20 13.82 11.44
N GLN A 240 -25.16 14.66 10.41
CA GLN A 240 -26.33 15.37 9.86
C GLN A 240 -27.44 14.40 9.43
N SER A 241 -27.13 13.24 8.86
CA SER A 241 -28.12 12.21 8.50
C SER A 241 -28.82 11.52 9.67
N LYS A 242 -28.33 11.69 10.90
CA LYS A 242 -28.96 11.16 12.13
C LYS A 242 -29.92 12.15 12.79
N VAL A 243 -29.79 13.45 12.51
CA VAL A 243 -30.63 14.51 13.08
C VAL A 243 -32.09 14.31 12.67
N ALA A 244 -33.02 14.59 13.58
CA ALA A 244 -34.45 14.54 13.29
C ALA A 244 -34.82 15.56 12.20
N GLY A 245 -35.79 15.22 11.34
CA GLY A 245 -36.18 16.07 10.19
C GLY A 245 -35.15 16.19 9.05
N SER A 246 -33.93 15.64 9.19
CA SER A 246 -32.87 15.79 8.20
C SER A 246 -33.22 15.16 6.83
N PRO A 247 -33.15 15.91 5.71
CA PRO A 247 -33.45 15.39 4.37
C PRO A 247 -32.44 14.32 3.89
N LEU A 248 -31.30 14.21 4.57
CA LEU A 248 -30.28 13.19 4.34
C LEU A 248 -30.59 11.85 5.01
N LYS A 249 -31.53 11.81 5.97
CA LYS A 249 -31.88 10.61 6.74
C LYS A 249 -32.45 9.54 5.80
N GLY A 250 -31.92 8.31 5.90
CA GLY A 250 -32.21 7.23 4.95
C GLY A 250 -31.52 7.43 3.60
N LYS A 251 -31.82 8.52 2.88
CA LYS A 251 -31.33 8.81 1.51
C LYS A 251 -29.80 8.72 1.37
N LEU A 252 -29.03 9.31 2.29
CA LEU A 252 -27.56 9.23 2.29
C LEU A 252 -27.05 7.77 2.38
N GLY A 253 -27.76 6.93 3.14
CA GLY A 253 -27.46 5.50 3.27
C GLY A 253 -27.80 4.70 2.02
N ALA A 254 -28.95 5.00 1.40
CA ALA A 254 -29.42 4.36 0.18
C ALA A 254 -28.47 4.64 -1.00
N ALA A 255 -28.21 5.91 -1.34
CA ALA A 255 -27.30 6.29 -2.43
C ALA A 255 -25.88 5.74 -2.22
N ARG A 256 -25.37 5.75 -0.98
CA ARG A 256 -24.09 5.10 -0.65
C ARG A 256 -24.10 3.59 -0.88
N ARG A 257 -25.20 2.90 -0.58
CA ARG A 257 -25.34 1.44 -0.79
C ARG A 257 -25.41 1.15 -2.29
N GLU A 258 -26.24 1.88 -3.03
CA GLU A 258 -26.42 1.70 -4.47
C GLU A 258 -25.10 1.88 -5.23
N ILE A 259 -24.39 3.00 -5.03
CA ILE A 259 -23.09 3.24 -5.68
C ILE A 259 -22.09 2.13 -5.36
N ARG A 260 -22.05 1.64 -4.11
CA ARG A 260 -21.16 0.52 -3.74
C ARG A 260 -21.53 -0.81 -4.40
N VAL A 261 -22.83 -1.10 -4.55
CA VAL A 261 -23.31 -2.32 -5.23
C VAL A 261 -23.04 -2.23 -6.73
N ALA A 262 -23.35 -1.10 -7.37
CA ALA A 262 -23.09 -0.89 -8.79
C ALA A 262 -21.57 -0.97 -9.11
N ILE A 263 -20.70 -0.40 -8.27
CA ILE A 263 -19.24 -0.54 -8.44
C ILE A 263 -18.78 -2.00 -8.29
N GLY A 264 -19.43 -2.80 -7.43
CA GLY A 264 -19.19 -4.24 -7.31
C GLY A 264 -19.83 -5.09 -8.42
N GLN A 265 -20.54 -4.48 -9.37
CA GLN A 265 -21.11 -5.12 -10.56
C GLN A 265 -20.31 -4.80 -11.84
N LEU A 266 -19.17 -4.12 -11.72
CA LEU A 266 -18.28 -3.84 -12.84
C LEU A 266 -17.50 -5.10 -13.22
N THR A 267 -17.59 -5.51 -14.49
CA THR A 267 -16.99 -6.74 -15.01
C THR A 267 -16.33 -6.51 -16.38
N GLY A 268 -15.61 -7.51 -16.90
CA GLY A 268 -14.99 -7.44 -18.23
C GLY A 268 -15.96 -7.57 -19.42
N GLY A 269 -17.26 -7.78 -19.18
CA GLY A 269 -18.25 -8.02 -20.23
C GLY A 269 -18.52 -6.79 -21.10
N LYS A 270 -18.49 -6.95 -22.43
CA LYS A 270 -18.96 -5.91 -23.37
C LYS A 270 -20.42 -5.56 -23.03
N GLY A 271 -20.72 -4.26 -22.87
CA GLY A 271 -22.07 -3.76 -22.54
C GLY A 271 -22.51 -3.95 -21.07
N ALA A 272 -22.03 -4.98 -20.36
CA ALA A 272 -22.46 -5.33 -19.00
C ALA A 272 -22.40 -4.15 -18.00
N ASN A 273 -21.38 -3.29 -18.14
CA ASN A 273 -21.16 -2.16 -17.23
C ASN A 273 -22.12 -0.98 -17.44
N ALA A 274 -22.92 -0.95 -18.53
CA ALA A 274 -23.79 0.19 -18.83
C ALA A 274 -24.82 0.46 -17.72
N GLN A 275 -25.46 -0.58 -17.19
CA GLN A 275 -26.44 -0.45 -16.11
C GLN A 275 -25.82 0.05 -14.79
N PRO A 276 -24.70 -0.53 -14.29
CA PRO A 276 -23.92 0.05 -13.19
C PRO A 276 -23.53 1.52 -13.39
N ILE A 277 -22.99 1.87 -14.56
CA ILE A 277 -22.52 3.24 -14.87
C ILE A 277 -23.70 4.22 -14.84
N ASN A 278 -24.84 3.86 -15.43
CA ASN A 278 -26.03 4.71 -15.47
C ASN A 278 -26.59 4.97 -14.06
N LYS A 279 -26.68 3.95 -13.19
CA LYS A 279 -27.13 4.12 -11.79
C LYS A 279 -26.24 5.07 -11.01
N ILE A 280 -24.92 4.90 -11.10
CA ILE A 280 -23.95 5.78 -10.41
C ILE A 280 -24.04 7.20 -10.96
N THR A 281 -24.18 7.36 -12.28
CA THR A 281 -24.31 8.66 -12.94
C THR A 281 -25.61 9.37 -12.53
N ALA A 282 -26.73 8.64 -12.43
CA ALA A 282 -28.01 9.16 -11.96
C ALA A 282 -27.94 9.63 -10.49
N ALA A 283 -27.39 8.82 -9.59
CA ALA A 283 -27.22 9.19 -8.18
C ALA A 283 -26.28 10.40 -7.98
N LEU A 284 -25.27 10.56 -8.85
CA LEU A 284 -24.39 11.74 -8.86
C LEU A 284 -25.11 12.98 -9.41
N LYS A 285 -25.89 12.86 -10.49
CA LYS A 285 -26.76 13.93 -11.02
C LYS A 285 -27.77 14.40 -9.97
N GLU A 286 -28.52 13.48 -9.34
CA GLU A 286 -29.52 13.81 -8.30
C GLU A 286 -28.92 14.61 -7.13
N ALA A 287 -27.70 14.27 -6.72
CA ALA A 287 -26.98 14.96 -5.65
C ALA A 287 -26.38 16.30 -6.07
N LEU A 288 -26.03 16.48 -7.35
CA LEU A 288 -25.53 17.74 -7.91
C LEU A 288 -26.66 18.74 -8.17
N GLU A 289 -27.79 18.26 -8.70
CA GLU A 289 -29.03 19.02 -8.94
C GLU A 289 -29.79 19.38 -7.63
N GLY A 290 -29.29 18.96 -6.47
CA GLY A 290 -29.85 19.34 -5.16
C GLY A 290 -31.18 18.68 -4.80
N ARG A 291 -31.69 17.70 -5.58
CA ARG A 291 -32.98 17.00 -5.30
C ARG A 291 -33.00 16.30 -3.94
N ILE A 292 -31.81 16.03 -3.40
CA ILE A 292 -31.59 15.72 -1.99
C ILE A 292 -30.84 16.90 -1.38
N PRO A 293 -31.52 17.82 -0.65
CA PRO A 293 -30.88 18.98 -0.05
C PRO A 293 -29.71 18.59 0.87
N SER A 294 -28.57 19.24 0.67
CA SER A 294 -27.37 19.11 1.49
C SER A 294 -26.66 20.46 1.58
N PRO A 295 -25.95 20.77 2.67
CA PRO A 295 -25.30 22.08 2.79
C PRO A 295 -24.24 22.28 1.69
N PRO A 296 -24.03 23.51 1.20
CA PRO A 296 -22.94 23.81 0.29
C PRO A 296 -21.59 23.60 0.98
N ILE A 297 -20.57 23.18 0.23
CA ILE A 297 -19.18 23.08 0.70
C ILE A 297 -18.21 23.60 -0.35
N ASP A 298 -17.16 24.31 0.10
CA ASP A 298 -16.07 24.77 -0.76
C ASP A 298 -15.37 23.58 -1.42
N VAL A 299 -15.25 23.63 -2.75
CA VAL A 299 -14.63 22.57 -3.54
C VAL A 299 -13.10 22.68 -3.55
N SER A 300 -12.54 23.87 -3.26
CA SER A 300 -11.09 24.10 -3.21
C SER A 300 -10.38 23.14 -2.23
N LEU A 301 -11.06 22.82 -1.13
CA LEU A 301 -10.64 21.85 -0.10
C LEU A 301 -10.32 20.46 -0.65
N PHE A 302 -10.89 20.09 -1.80
CA PHE A 302 -10.84 18.73 -2.37
C PHE A 302 -10.01 18.58 -3.65
N VAL A 303 -9.42 19.66 -4.15
CA VAL A 303 -8.56 19.68 -5.34
C VAL A 303 -7.11 20.07 -5.02
N VAL A 304 -6.17 19.68 -5.88
CA VAL A 304 -4.75 20.03 -5.71
C VAL A 304 -4.49 21.47 -6.12
N ASP A 305 -4.83 21.81 -7.35
CA ASP A 305 -4.60 23.12 -7.94
C ASP A 305 -5.67 24.13 -7.47
N LYS A 306 -5.25 25.40 -7.29
CA LYS A 306 -6.21 26.51 -7.22
C LYS A 306 -6.80 26.73 -8.61
N ARG A 307 -8.12 26.83 -8.71
CA ARG A 307 -8.85 26.94 -9.98
C ARG A 307 -9.75 28.17 -9.93
N GLU A 308 -9.60 29.06 -10.90
CA GLU A 308 -10.50 30.20 -11.09
C GLU A 308 -11.69 29.83 -11.98
N PRO A 309 -12.81 30.60 -11.97
CA PRO A 309 -13.95 30.35 -12.84
C PRO A 309 -13.55 30.28 -14.32
N VAL A 310 -14.19 29.37 -15.08
CA VAL A 310 -13.89 29.15 -16.50
C VAL A 310 -15.17 29.30 -17.32
N GLU A 311 -15.14 30.15 -18.34
CA GLU A 311 -16.27 30.34 -19.26
C GLU A 311 -16.74 29.00 -19.89
N GLY A 312 -18.05 28.80 -20.00
CA GLY A 312 -18.63 27.55 -20.52
C GLY A 312 -18.46 26.30 -19.63
N SER A 313 -17.91 26.42 -18.42
CA SER A 313 -17.97 25.40 -17.36
C SER A 313 -19.37 25.34 -16.76
N PRO A 314 -19.98 24.15 -16.56
CA PRO A 314 -21.33 24.03 -16.00
C PRO A 314 -21.37 24.37 -14.50
N ASN A 315 -20.26 24.17 -13.78
CA ASN A 315 -20.10 24.54 -12.39
C ASN A 315 -18.93 25.53 -12.24
N ASN A 316 -19.20 26.73 -11.73
CA ASN A 316 -18.20 27.79 -11.52
C ASN A 316 -18.22 28.42 -10.12
N GLU A 317 -19.32 28.29 -9.39
CA GLU A 317 -19.46 28.71 -7.99
C GLU A 317 -18.32 28.15 -7.13
N ALA A 318 -17.97 28.83 -6.04
CA ALA A 318 -16.93 28.34 -5.12
C ALA A 318 -17.35 27.04 -4.41
N THR A 319 -18.66 26.85 -4.23
CA THR A 319 -19.26 25.73 -3.52
C THR A 319 -19.95 24.73 -4.44
N LEU A 320 -20.13 23.50 -3.97
CA LEU A 320 -21.06 22.50 -4.53
C LEU A 320 -21.84 21.82 -3.40
N PRO A 321 -22.95 21.11 -3.70
CA PRO A 321 -23.66 20.31 -2.71
C PRO A 321 -22.73 19.29 -2.06
N SER A 322 -22.64 19.32 -0.72
CA SER A 322 -21.76 18.42 0.04
C SER A 322 -22.07 16.93 -0.19
N LEU A 323 -23.33 16.59 -0.48
CA LEU A 323 -23.72 15.23 -0.87
C LEU A 323 -23.05 14.78 -2.18
N PHE A 324 -22.93 15.65 -3.18
CA PHE A 324 -22.26 15.31 -4.45
C PHE A 324 -20.78 14.97 -4.21
N ILE A 325 -20.04 15.83 -3.50
CA ILE A 325 -18.63 15.59 -3.13
C ILE A 325 -18.49 14.31 -2.28
N TYR A 326 -19.44 14.06 -1.38
CA TYR A 326 -19.51 12.81 -0.61
C TYR A 326 -19.70 11.58 -1.50
N LEU A 327 -20.61 11.60 -2.47
CA LEU A 327 -20.85 10.46 -3.36
C LEU A 327 -19.67 10.24 -4.32
N ILE A 328 -19.01 11.29 -4.84
CA ILE A 328 -17.75 11.17 -5.59
C ILE A 328 -16.65 10.51 -4.72
N ASN A 329 -16.57 10.85 -3.42
CA ASN A 329 -15.67 10.21 -2.47
C ASN A 329 -16.05 8.74 -2.16
N ILE A 330 -17.33 8.39 -2.18
CA ILE A 330 -17.78 6.98 -2.13
C ILE A 330 -17.39 6.25 -3.43
N CYS A 331 -17.56 6.84 -4.61
CA CYS A 331 -17.11 6.29 -5.89
C CYS A 331 -15.60 6.02 -5.89
N ALA A 332 -14.80 7.03 -5.54
CA ALA A 332 -13.35 6.93 -5.43
C ALA A 332 -12.90 5.82 -4.47
N LYS A 333 -13.60 5.66 -3.34
CA LYS A 333 -13.36 4.57 -2.39
C LYS A 333 -13.79 3.19 -2.92
N GLY A 334 -14.86 3.12 -3.71
CA GLY A 334 -15.29 1.89 -4.37
C GLY A 334 -14.28 1.41 -5.41
N ILE A 335 -13.83 2.33 -6.29
CA ILE A 335 -12.80 2.11 -7.31
C ILE A 335 -11.53 1.52 -6.68
N VAL A 336 -10.99 2.17 -5.64
CA VAL A 336 -9.80 1.69 -4.93
C VAL A 336 -10.01 0.34 -4.25
N SER A 337 -11.20 0.05 -3.71
CA SER A 337 -11.51 -1.27 -3.15
C SER A 337 -11.65 -2.36 -4.22
N GLN A 338 -12.17 -2.05 -5.41
CA GLN A 338 -12.24 -3.00 -6.52
C GLN A 338 -10.85 -3.33 -7.09
N PHE A 339 -9.99 -2.33 -7.26
CA PHE A 339 -8.59 -2.54 -7.63
C PHE A 339 -7.85 -3.43 -6.61
N ILE A 340 -8.09 -3.22 -5.31
CA ILE A 340 -7.49 -4.05 -4.25
C ILE A 340 -8.03 -5.49 -4.25
N ASN A 341 -9.35 -5.67 -4.31
CA ASN A 341 -9.98 -6.98 -4.13
C ASN A 341 -9.87 -7.85 -5.39
N GLU A 342 -10.36 -7.36 -6.53
CA GLU A 342 -10.42 -8.13 -7.77
C GLU A 342 -9.09 -8.04 -8.54
N GLY A 343 -8.51 -6.83 -8.59
CA GLY A 343 -7.27 -6.56 -9.32
C GLY A 343 -6.03 -7.21 -8.71
N GLY A 344 -6.06 -7.56 -7.41
CA GLY A 344 -4.96 -8.26 -6.76
C GLY A 344 -4.83 -9.72 -7.21
N ALA A 345 -5.95 -10.44 -7.28
CA ALA A 345 -5.99 -11.83 -7.77
C ALA A 345 -6.00 -11.90 -9.31
N ASN A 346 -6.62 -10.93 -9.98
CA ASN A 346 -6.71 -10.86 -11.44
C ASN A 346 -6.46 -9.42 -11.94
N PRO A 347 -5.21 -9.06 -12.28
CA PRO A 347 -4.87 -7.72 -12.77
C PRO A 347 -5.69 -7.25 -13.99
N LYS A 348 -6.19 -8.18 -14.81
CA LYS A 348 -7.03 -7.86 -15.98
C LYS A 348 -8.41 -7.31 -15.58
N ALA A 349 -8.89 -7.62 -14.37
CA ALA A 349 -10.14 -7.05 -13.81
C ALA A 349 -10.03 -5.55 -13.50
N ALA A 350 -8.81 -4.99 -13.41
CA ALA A 350 -8.62 -3.56 -13.23
C ALA A 350 -9.06 -2.75 -14.48
N ASP A 351 -8.95 -3.31 -15.70
CA ASP A 351 -9.23 -2.58 -16.94
C ASP A 351 -10.64 -1.94 -17.02
N PRO A 352 -11.76 -2.69 -16.80
CA PRO A 352 -13.11 -2.12 -16.81
C PRO A 352 -13.35 -1.12 -15.67
N VAL A 353 -12.72 -1.29 -14.51
CA VAL A 353 -12.81 -0.34 -13.39
C VAL A 353 -12.05 0.95 -13.73
N GLY A 354 -10.95 0.86 -14.48
CA GLY A 354 -10.24 1.98 -15.10
C GLY A 354 -11.09 2.71 -16.14
N VAL A 355 -11.82 2.00 -17.01
CA VAL A 355 -12.80 2.62 -17.94
C VAL A 355 -13.88 3.39 -17.18
N PHE A 356 -14.46 2.78 -16.14
CA PHE A 356 -15.48 3.41 -15.31
C PHE A 356 -14.96 4.68 -14.61
N ALA A 357 -13.79 4.61 -13.97
CA ALA A 357 -13.16 5.75 -13.33
C ALA A 357 -12.91 6.88 -14.34
N ALA A 358 -12.31 6.56 -15.49
CA ALA A 358 -12.09 7.51 -16.58
C ALA A 358 -13.40 8.12 -17.10
N HIS A 359 -14.48 7.34 -17.19
CA HIS A 359 -15.80 7.82 -17.64
C HIS A 359 -16.41 8.83 -16.65
N ILE A 360 -16.49 8.51 -15.37
CA ILE A 360 -17.07 9.40 -14.35
C ILE A 360 -16.26 10.69 -14.23
N PHE A 361 -14.94 10.58 -14.05
CA PHE A 361 -14.09 11.74 -13.83
C PHE A 361 -13.90 12.64 -15.07
N SER A 362 -14.27 12.18 -16.27
CA SER A 362 -14.25 12.99 -17.50
C SER A 362 -15.60 13.63 -17.87
N THR A 363 -16.73 13.22 -17.26
CA THR A 363 -18.06 13.73 -17.60
C THR A 363 -18.20 15.23 -17.27
N LYS A 364 -18.54 16.05 -18.28
CA LYS A 364 -18.52 17.52 -18.19
C LYS A 364 -19.35 18.07 -17.02
N GLU A 365 -20.53 17.51 -16.79
CA GLU A 365 -21.42 17.90 -15.69
C GLU A 365 -20.79 17.76 -14.30
N PHE A 366 -19.87 16.80 -14.12
CA PHE A 366 -19.19 16.53 -12.85
C PHE A 366 -17.86 17.27 -12.71
N GLN A 367 -17.53 18.16 -13.65
CA GLN A 367 -16.34 19.01 -13.60
C GLN A 367 -16.64 20.29 -12.80
N TRP A 368 -15.66 20.74 -12.04
CA TRP A 368 -15.68 22.01 -11.33
C TRP A 368 -14.63 22.93 -11.93
N ARG A 369 -15.04 24.13 -12.36
CA ARG A 369 -14.20 25.15 -13.02
C ARG A 369 -13.40 24.56 -14.20
N GLY A 370 -14.12 23.93 -15.13
CA GLY A 370 -13.57 23.30 -16.34
C GLY A 370 -12.64 22.11 -16.12
N GLN A 371 -12.57 21.55 -14.91
CA GLN A 371 -11.60 20.52 -14.55
C GLN A 371 -12.21 19.38 -13.72
N SER A 372 -11.59 18.20 -13.80
CA SER A 372 -12.02 16.99 -13.09
C SER A 372 -11.85 17.08 -11.57
N LEU A 373 -12.68 16.35 -10.83
CA LEU A 373 -12.51 16.10 -9.39
C LEU A 373 -11.69 14.81 -9.08
N VAL A 374 -10.86 14.36 -10.03
CA VAL A 374 -10.02 13.14 -9.89
C VAL A 374 -9.07 13.20 -8.69
N ASP A 375 -8.74 14.39 -8.19
CA ASP A 375 -7.95 14.61 -6.98
C ASP A 375 -8.54 13.89 -5.76
N ILE A 376 -9.86 13.71 -5.71
CA ILE A 376 -10.56 12.94 -4.67
C ILE A 376 -10.17 11.45 -4.71
N LEU A 377 -9.95 10.89 -5.90
CA LEU A 377 -9.44 9.53 -6.13
C LEU A 377 -7.93 9.45 -5.91
N MET A 378 -7.16 10.42 -6.41
CA MET A 378 -5.70 10.45 -6.22
C MET A 378 -5.31 10.60 -4.74
N ALA A 379 -6.09 11.36 -3.96
CA ALA A 379 -5.99 11.42 -2.51
C ALA A 379 -6.38 10.12 -1.77
N LYS A 380 -6.96 9.12 -2.44
CA LYS A 380 -7.04 7.74 -1.91
C LYS A 380 -5.80 6.96 -2.33
N TYR A 381 -5.46 7.01 -3.62
CA TYR A 381 -4.31 6.33 -4.21
C TYR A 381 -3.00 6.63 -3.49
N ARG A 382 -2.69 7.91 -3.26
CA ARG A 382 -1.53 8.40 -2.49
C ARG A 382 -1.38 7.73 -1.12
N ILE A 383 -2.49 7.40 -0.45
CA ILE A 383 -2.48 6.82 0.90
C ILE A 383 -2.40 5.28 0.86
N VAL A 384 -3.01 4.63 -0.13
CA VAL A 384 -3.01 3.16 -0.22
C VAL A 384 -1.82 2.58 -0.99
N CYS A 385 -1.26 3.32 -1.94
CA CYS A 385 -0.06 2.98 -2.70
C CYS A 385 0.87 4.22 -2.85
N PRO A 386 1.57 4.61 -1.76
CA PRO A 386 2.47 5.77 -1.74
C PRO A 386 3.61 5.75 -2.76
N VAL A 387 4.08 4.57 -3.18
CA VAL A 387 5.27 4.43 -4.05
C VAL A 387 5.06 5.04 -5.45
N LEU A 388 3.80 5.06 -5.94
CA LEU A 388 3.40 5.76 -7.17
C LEU A 388 3.61 7.28 -7.11
N PHE A 389 3.78 7.82 -5.91
CA PHE A 389 3.97 9.25 -5.62
C PHE A 389 5.39 9.53 -5.10
N GLY A 390 6.33 8.58 -5.28
CA GLY A 390 7.73 8.75 -4.90
C GLY A 390 8.05 8.55 -3.42
N HIS A 391 7.11 8.06 -2.61
CA HIS A 391 7.41 7.67 -1.23
C HIS A 391 8.17 6.33 -1.20
N ARG A 392 9.10 6.22 -0.25
CA ARG A 392 10.02 5.10 -0.08
C ARG A 392 10.10 4.70 1.40
N GLY A 393 10.58 3.50 1.67
CA GLY A 393 10.75 3.00 3.04
C GLY A 393 10.98 1.50 3.08
N SER A 394 11.72 1.04 4.09
CA SER A 394 11.99 -0.39 4.29
C SER A 394 10.82 -1.12 4.94
N ASP A 395 10.38 -2.18 4.26
CA ASP A 395 9.48 -3.25 4.73
C ASP A 395 9.92 -3.93 6.05
N LYS A 396 11.18 -3.78 6.47
CA LYS A 396 11.70 -4.27 7.76
C LYS A 396 11.37 -3.37 8.96
N THR A 397 10.83 -2.16 8.75
CA THR A 397 10.58 -1.17 9.81
C THR A 397 9.11 -0.75 9.85
N GLU A 398 8.53 -0.48 11.04
CA GLU A 398 7.16 0.05 11.16
C GLU A 398 6.98 1.35 10.35
N ARG A 399 7.93 2.29 10.48
CA ARG A 399 7.91 3.58 9.76
C ARG A 399 7.98 3.40 8.25
N GLY A 400 8.81 2.47 7.76
CA GLY A 400 8.89 2.16 6.33
C GLY A 400 7.64 1.46 5.79
N ARG A 401 7.07 0.51 6.54
CA ARG A 401 5.76 -0.10 6.26
C ARG A 401 4.65 0.94 6.14
N MET A 402 4.59 1.91 7.04
CA MET A 402 3.67 3.06 6.93
C MET A 402 3.95 3.89 5.66
N ALA A 403 5.22 4.20 5.39
CA ALA A 403 5.61 5.03 4.25
C ALA A 403 5.29 4.40 2.89
N ILE A 404 5.28 3.06 2.76
CA ILE A 404 4.98 2.32 1.53
C ILE A 404 3.53 1.79 1.44
N GLY A 405 2.64 2.16 2.37
CA GLY A 405 1.20 1.82 2.29
C GLY A 405 0.85 0.40 2.73
N TRP A 406 1.69 -0.22 3.55
CA TRP A 406 1.35 -1.45 4.27
C TRP A 406 0.17 -1.16 5.22
N LYS A 407 -0.77 -2.09 5.30
CA LYS A 407 -1.98 -1.95 6.12
C LYS A 407 -1.80 -2.69 7.45
N LYS A 408 -2.23 -2.07 8.56
CA LYS A 408 -2.55 -2.80 9.80
C LYS A 408 -4.00 -3.30 9.75
N ASP A 409 -4.23 -4.49 10.30
CA ASP A 409 -5.55 -5.06 10.55
C ASP A 409 -5.66 -5.34 12.06
N GLY A 410 -6.55 -4.60 12.73
CA GLY A 410 -6.44 -4.42 14.17
C GLY A 410 -5.07 -3.85 14.57
N PRO A 411 -4.35 -4.45 15.55
CA PRO A 411 -3.02 -4.02 15.95
C PRO A 411 -1.89 -4.49 15.01
N SER A 412 -2.13 -5.57 14.26
CA SER A 412 -1.09 -6.31 13.53
C SER A 412 -0.92 -5.84 12.09
N TRP A 413 0.25 -6.06 11.49
CA TRP A 413 0.42 -5.89 10.03
C TRP A 413 -0.26 -7.02 9.26
N ILE A 414 -0.83 -6.74 8.08
CA ILE A 414 -1.22 -7.80 7.14
C ILE A 414 0.01 -8.59 6.66
N THR A 415 -0.20 -9.81 6.18
CA THR A 415 0.87 -10.63 5.58
C THR A 415 1.50 -9.95 4.37
N GLU A 416 2.76 -10.31 4.07
CA GLU A 416 3.47 -9.81 2.90
C GLU A 416 2.76 -10.17 1.59
N GLN A 417 2.23 -11.38 1.47
CA GLN A 417 1.40 -11.77 0.32
C GLN A 417 0.20 -10.85 0.17
N SER A 418 -0.60 -10.65 1.23
CA SER A 418 -1.78 -9.76 1.19
C SER A 418 -1.40 -8.29 0.90
N HIS A 419 -0.20 -7.86 1.30
CA HIS A 419 0.33 -6.56 0.87
C HIS A 419 0.65 -6.56 -0.63
N ASN A 420 1.36 -7.55 -1.14
CA ASN A 420 1.75 -7.67 -2.53
C ASN A 420 0.55 -7.84 -3.48
N ASP A 421 -0.50 -8.56 -3.07
CA ASP A 421 -1.77 -8.66 -3.81
C ASP A 421 -2.43 -7.27 -3.95
N ARG A 422 -2.55 -6.54 -2.83
CA ARG A 422 -3.07 -5.15 -2.83
C ARG A 422 -2.25 -4.25 -3.75
N MET A 423 -0.93 -4.36 -3.70
CA MET A 423 -0.01 -3.54 -4.51
C MET A 423 -0.12 -3.87 -5.99
N THR A 424 -0.24 -5.16 -6.32
CA THR A 424 -0.45 -5.67 -7.67
C THR A 424 -1.69 -5.04 -8.29
N GLY A 425 -2.85 -5.17 -7.62
CA GLY A 425 -4.11 -4.61 -8.11
C GLY A 425 -4.14 -3.08 -8.16
N LEU A 426 -3.47 -2.40 -7.22
CA LEU A 426 -3.36 -0.94 -7.24
C LEU A 426 -2.49 -0.41 -8.38
N GLY A 427 -1.36 -1.07 -8.70
CA GLY A 427 -0.50 -0.71 -9.84
C GLY A 427 -1.19 -0.91 -11.19
N ALA A 428 -1.84 -2.07 -11.39
CA ALA A 428 -2.66 -2.34 -12.58
C ALA A 428 -3.83 -1.36 -12.70
N GLY A 429 -4.51 -1.04 -11.59
CA GLY A 429 -5.55 -0.02 -11.54
C GLY A 429 -5.06 1.38 -11.94
N PHE A 430 -3.86 1.75 -11.49
CA PHE A 430 -3.26 3.05 -11.83
C PHE A 430 -2.91 3.14 -13.31
N ALA A 431 -2.33 2.08 -13.88
CA ALA A 431 -2.05 1.98 -15.32
C ALA A 431 -3.34 2.02 -16.16
N SER A 432 -4.38 1.28 -15.76
CA SER A 432 -5.67 1.19 -16.48
C SER A 432 -6.47 2.51 -16.54
N LEU A 433 -6.16 3.45 -15.65
CA LEU A 433 -6.70 4.81 -15.62
C LEU A 433 -5.79 5.81 -16.35
N SER A 434 -4.49 5.82 -16.03
CA SER A 434 -3.54 6.83 -16.52
C SER A 434 -3.13 6.65 -17.98
N LEU A 435 -3.08 5.42 -18.48
CA LEU A 435 -2.79 5.09 -19.88
C LEU A 435 -4.08 4.95 -20.72
N ARG A 436 -5.09 5.78 -20.46
CA ARG A 436 -6.29 5.85 -21.30
C ARG A 436 -6.15 6.85 -22.43
N ASP A 437 -6.40 6.37 -23.65
CA ASP A 437 -6.54 7.22 -24.83
C ASP A 437 -7.90 7.93 -24.81
N PHE A 438 -7.86 9.22 -25.14
CA PHE A 438 -9.02 10.10 -25.30
C PHE A 438 -8.98 10.83 -26.66
N GLY A 439 -8.00 10.55 -27.55
CA GLY A 439 -7.88 11.21 -28.86
C GLY A 439 -9.06 10.97 -29.80
N LYS A 440 -9.88 9.95 -29.53
CA LYS A 440 -11.17 9.68 -30.21
C LYS A 440 -12.40 10.14 -29.40
N SER A 441 -12.22 11.02 -28.41
CA SER A 441 -13.28 11.48 -27.51
C SER A 441 -13.32 13.00 -27.41
N SER A 442 -14.51 13.57 -27.33
CA SER A 442 -14.72 14.99 -27.00
C SER A 442 -14.54 15.31 -25.51
N LYS A 443 -14.36 14.28 -24.65
CA LYS A 443 -14.08 14.47 -23.22
C LYS A 443 -12.57 14.67 -23.00
N LYS A 444 -12.21 15.59 -22.11
CA LYS A 444 -10.82 15.76 -21.64
C LYS A 444 -10.40 14.57 -20.78
N ASN A 445 -9.19 14.02 -21.01
CA ASN A 445 -8.63 12.99 -20.14
C ASN A 445 -8.48 13.55 -18.70
N PRO A 446 -9.07 12.91 -17.68
CA PRO A 446 -9.04 13.43 -16.31
C PRO A 446 -7.69 13.20 -15.63
N TYR A 447 -6.90 12.22 -16.07
CA TYR A 447 -5.63 11.86 -15.46
C TYR A 447 -4.63 11.38 -16.52
N PRO A 448 -3.94 12.30 -17.22
CA PRO A 448 -3.19 11.98 -18.44
C PRO A 448 -1.96 11.09 -18.23
N PRO A 449 -1.44 10.45 -19.32
CA PRO A 449 -0.27 9.56 -19.31
C PRO A 449 1.01 10.14 -18.69
N THR A 450 1.15 11.46 -18.64
CA THR A 450 2.26 12.15 -17.96
C THR A 450 2.37 11.77 -16.47
N ASN A 451 1.26 11.37 -15.85
CA ASN A 451 1.26 10.86 -14.49
C ASN A 451 1.74 9.39 -14.40
N TYR A 452 1.49 8.56 -15.42
CA TYR A 452 2.09 7.23 -15.52
C TYR A 452 3.61 7.32 -15.63
N TRP A 453 4.09 8.15 -16.58
CA TRP A 453 5.52 8.42 -16.75
C TRP A 453 6.16 8.91 -15.44
N ARG A 454 5.52 9.86 -14.74
CA ARG A 454 6.01 10.40 -13.47
C ARG A 454 6.07 9.34 -12.36
N ALA A 455 5.05 8.48 -12.24
CA ALA A 455 5.03 7.39 -11.25
C ALA A 455 6.11 6.34 -11.52
N LEU A 456 6.28 5.93 -12.79
CA LEU A 456 7.35 5.03 -13.21
C LEU A 456 8.72 5.63 -12.89
N ALA A 457 8.94 6.90 -13.28
CA ALA A 457 10.19 7.63 -13.01
C ALA A 457 10.50 7.73 -11.51
N TYR A 458 9.51 8.00 -10.66
CA TYR A 458 9.69 8.05 -9.20
C TYR A 458 10.18 6.71 -8.61
N ILE A 459 9.67 5.58 -9.13
CA ILE A 459 10.10 4.24 -8.70
C ILE A 459 11.50 3.94 -9.21
N VAL A 460 11.74 3.97 -10.54
CA VAL A 460 13.01 3.51 -11.13
C VAL A 460 14.21 4.38 -10.72
N ASN A 461 14.00 5.66 -10.43
CA ASN A 461 15.02 6.59 -9.93
C ASN A 461 15.23 6.50 -8.40
N SER A 462 14.75 5.44 -7.73
CA SER A 462 15.08 5.18 -6.33
C SER A 462 16.56 4.77 -6.16
N PRO A 463 17.28 5.29 -5.15
CA PRO A 463 18.57 4.76 -4.71
C PRO A 463 18.44 3.30 -4.28
N PRO A 464 19.45 2.43 -4.51
CA PRO A 464 19.39 1.02 -4.13
C PRO A 464 18.99 0.78 -2.67
N SER A 465 19.56 1.57 -1.75
CA SER A 465 19.30 1.56 -0.30
C SER A 465 17.86 1.93 0.10
N GLU A 466 17.10 2.56 -0.79
CA GLU A 466 15.70 2.95 -0.56
C GLU A 466 14.71 2.09 -1.35
N THR A 467 15.18 1.07 -2.09
CA THR A 467 14.28 0.13 -2.78
C THR A 467 13.66 -0.88 -1.81
N SER A 468 12.46 -1.35 -2.12
CA SER A 468 11.70 -2.31 -1.30
C SER A 468 10.86 -3.26 -2.16
N ASN A 469 10.42 -4.39 -1.59
CA ASN A 469 9.65 -5.40 -2.34
C ASN A 469 8.42 -4.77 -3.04
N THR A 470 7.69 -3.93 -2.30
CA THR A 470 6.56 -3.12 -2.76
C THR A 470 6.80 -2.38 -4.07
N GLN A 471 7.99 -1.81 -4.29
CA GLN A 471 8.30 -1.07 -5.51
C GLN A 471 8.38 -1.98 -6.74
N TYR A 472 9.04 -3.12 -6.63
CA TYR A 472 9.16 -4.09 -7.73
C TYR A 472 7.81 -4.69 -8.10
N VAL A 473 6.97 -5.00 -7.10
CA VAL A 473 5.60 -5.51 -7.31
C VAL A 473 4.71 -4.48 -8.03
N VAL A 474 4.68 -3.22 -7.57
CA VAL A 474 3.89 -2.16 -8.22
C VAL A 474 4.38 -1.87 -9.64
N LEU A 475 5.70 -1.83 -9.85
CA LEU A 475 6.26 -1.56 -11.17
C LEU A 475 5.96 -2.70 -12.16
N ARG A 476 5.98 -3.96 -11.72
CA ARG A 476 5.58 -5.10 -12.56
C ARG A 476 4.11 -4.99 -12.97
N SER A 477 3.20 -4.71 -12.03
CA SER A 477 1.77 -4.65 -12.31
C SER A 477 1.32 -3.38 -13.03
N MET A 478 2.10 -2.30 -12.95
CA MET A 478 1.93 -1.11 -13.81
C MET A 478 2.21 -1.42 -15.29
N ILE A 479 3.22 -2.25 -15.58
CA ILE A 479 3.70 -2.51 -16.94
C ILE A 479 2.90 -3.63 -17.61
N GLN A 480 2.70 -4.77 -16.91
CA GLN A 480 2.14 -5.98 -17.52
C GLN A 480 0.70 -5.75 -18.05
N GLY A 481 0.50 -5.98 -19.35
CA GLY A 481 -0.76 -5.78 -20.06
C GLY A 481 -1.06 -4.32 -20.42
N HIS A 482 -0.08 -3.42 -20.23
CA HIS A 482 -0.19 -1.99 -20.45
C HIS A 482 0.97 -1.41 -21.28
N GLU A 483 2.04 -2.17 -21.49
CA GLU A 483 3.21 -1.83 -22.30
C GLU A 483 2.85 -1.27 -23.68
N GLN A 484 1.92 -1.89 -24.42
CA GLN A 484 1.53 -1.36 -25.74
C GLN A 484 0.87 0.02 -25.65
N ARG A 485 0.09 0.29 -24.58
CA ARG A 485 -0.50 1.63 -24.37
C ARG A 485 0.57 2.65 -24.03
N PHE A 486 1.57 2.27 -23.24
CA PHE A 486 2.70 3.13 -22.90
C PHE A 486 3.56 3.46 -24.14
N LEU A 487 3.85 2.47 -24.98
CA LEU A 487 4.50 2.65 -26.28
C LEU A 487 3.68 3.54 -27.22
N ASN A 488 2.36 3.39 -27.28
CA ASN A 488 1.50 4.24 -28.12
C ASN A 488 1.54 5.74 -27.74
N PHE A 489 1.84 6.09 -26.48
CA PHE A 489 1.94 7.50 -26.05
C PHE A 489 3.35 8.11 -26.15
N TYR A 490 4.40 7.28 -26.08
CA TYR A 490 5.78 7.77 -25.90
C TYR A 490 6.81 7.14 -26.85
N GLY A 491 6.44 6.15 -27.67
CA GLY A 491 7.31 5.49 -28.64
C GLY A 491 8.65 5.05 -28.04
N ASN A 492 9.74 5.48 -28.67
CA ASN A 492 11.12 5.16 -28.26
C ASN A 492 11.45 5.61 -26.83
N ALA A 493 10.79 6.65 -26.31
CA ALA A 493 10.98 7.07 -24.91
C ALA A 493 10.36 6.07 -23.93
N ALA A 494 9.20 5.46 -24.26
CA ALA A 494 8.66 4.34 -23.49
C ALA A 494 9.56 3.11 -23.59
N LEU A 495 10.12 2.81 -24.76
CA LEU A 495 11.07 1.69 -24.93
C LEU A 495 12.29 1.84 -24.01
N ALA A 496 12.89 3.03 -23.96
CA ALA A 496 14.01 3.35 -23.06
C ALA A 496 13.60 3.27 -21.58
N ALA A 497 12.41 3.75 -21.23
CA ALA A 497 11.87 3.66 -19.86
C ALA A 497 11.57 2.21 -19.45
N LEU A 498 11.09 1.35 -20.36
CA LEU A 498 10.89 -0.08 -20.12
C LEU A 498 12.22 -0.83 -19.94
N ARG A 499 13.25 -0.50 -20.73
CA ARG A 499 14.61 -1.02 -20.53
C ARG A 499 15.16 -0.64 -19.14
N LEU A 500 15.01 0.62 -18.74
CA LEU A 500 15.41 1.09 -17.41
C LEU A 500 14.62 0.38 -16.29
N ALA A 501 13.31 0.17 -16.48
CA ALA A 501 12.42 -0.46 -15.50
C ALA A 501 12.60 -1.98 -15.35
N LEU A 502 12.89 -2.70 -16.45
CA LEU A 502 12.90 -4.17 -16.47
C LEU A 502 14.30 -4.78 -16.54
N ILE A 503 15.32 -4.06 -16.98
CA ILE A 503 16.71 -4.56 -17.04
C ILE A 503 17.58 -3.90 -15.97
N GLU A 504 17.60 -2.57 -15.89
CA GLU A 504 18.54 -1.87 -14.98
C GLU A 504 18.03 -1.73 -13.55
N PHE A 505 16.73 -1.47 -13.34
CA PHE A 505 16.17 -1.30 -12.00
C PHE A 505 16.23 -2.58 -11.13
N PRO A 506 15.97 -3.80 -11.64
CA PRO A 506 16.14 -5.03 -10.86
C PRO A 506 17.55 -5.26 -10.33
N LYS A 507 18.59 -4.78 -11.04
CA LYS A 507 20.01 -4.89 -10.60
C LYS A 507 20.32 -4.09 -9.33
N LYS A 508 19.43 -3.18 -8.91
CA LYS A 508 19.55 -2.43 -7.64
C LYS A 508 19.12 -3.25 -6.42
N ALA A 509 18.45 -4.38 -6.62
CA ALA A 509 17.98 -5.22 -5.53
C ALA A 509 19.11 -6.06 -4.91
N PRO A 510 19.00 -6.47 -3.64
CA PRO A 510 19.84 -7.53 -3.08
C PRO A 510 19.73 -8.83 -3.88
N GLN A 511 20.80 -9.62 -3.87
CA GLN A 511 20.78 -10.97 -4.44
C GLN A 511 19.61 -11.80 -3.86
N ASN A 512 18.98 -12.61 -4.70
CA ASN A 512 17.81 -13.44 -4.38
C ASN A 512 16.51 -12.69 -4.00
N ALA A 513 16.39 -11.39 -4.31
CA ALA A 513 15.13 -10.65 -4.14
C ALA A 513 14.05 -11.10 -5.14
N THR A 514 13.15 -12.00 -4.72
CA THR A 514 12.15 -12.69 -5.56
C THR A 514 11.33 -11.76 -6.47
N ALA A 515 10.86 -10.61 -5.97
CA ALA A 515 10.07 -9.69 -6.80
C ALA A 515 10.90 -8.88 -7.81
N ALA A 516 12.19 -8.64 -7.54
CA ALA A 516 13.10 -8.05 -8.52
C ALA A 516 13.41 -9.06 -9.63
N GLY A 517 13.62 -10.34 -9.28
CA GLY A 517 13.69 -11.43 -10.25
C GLY A 517 12.41 -11.58 -11.09
N SER A 518 11.24 -11.48 -10.45
CA SER A 518 9.94 -11.46 -11.14
C SER A 518 9.79 -10.24 -12.06
N LEU A 519 10.28 -9.06 -11.67
CA LEU A 519 10.27 -7.88 -12.54
C LEU A 519 11.21 -8.07 -13.74
N ALA A 520 12.41 -8.61 -13.55
CA ALA A 520 13.34 -8.91 -14.63
C ALA A 520 12.75 -9.93 -15.62
N ALA A 521 12.14 -11.00 -15.14
CA ALA A 521 11.48 -12.02 -15.96
C ALA A 521 10.27 -11.48 -16.76
N LEU A 522 9.76 -10.27 -16.47
CA LEU A 522 8.78 -9.63 -17.35
C LEU A 522 9.40 -9.22 -18.70
N ALA A 523 10.70 -8.93 -18.77
CA ALA A 523 11.36 -8.62 -20.04
C ALA A 523 11.32 -9.81 -21.01
N ASP A 524 11.57 -11.03 -20.52
CA ASP A 524 11.48 -12.25 -21.32
C ASP A 524 10.05 -12.57 -21.74
N VAL A 525 9.07 -12.36 -20.86
CA VAL A 525 7.64 -12.50 -21.19
C VAL A 525 7.19 -11.51 -22.27
N LEU A 526 7.63 -10.25 -22.21
CA LEU A 526 7.32 -9.29 -23.28
C LEU A 526 8.03 -9.64 -24.60
N LYS A 527 9.24 -10.18 -24.54
CA LYS A 527 9.95 -10.69 -25.72
C LYS A 527 9.23 -11.88 -26.37
N THR A 528 8.59 -12.77 -25.61
CA THR A 528 7.86 -13.92 -26.16
C THR A 528 6.40 -13.63 -26.51
N GLU A 529 5.67 -12.84 -25.72
CA GLU A 529 4.25 -12.55 -25.94
C GLU A 529 3.98 -11.41 -26.94
N SER A 530 4.83 -10.38 -26.98
CA SER A 530 4.64 -9.21 -27.85
C SER A 530 5.80 -8.91 -28.80
N GLY A 531 6.86 -9.75 -28.80
CA GLY A 531 8.05 -9.55 -29.63
C GLY A 531 8.91 -8.36 -29.19
N LEU A 532 8.66 -7.78 -28.01
CA LEU A 532 9.29 -6.55 -27.57
C LEU A 532 10.72 -6.82 -27.04
N ILE A 533 11.71 -6.52 -27.86
CA ILE A 533 13.13 -6.65 -27.49
C ILE A 533 13.60 -5.38 -26.77
N LEU A 534 14.14 -5.55 -25.55
CA LEU A 534 14.63 -4.46 -24.69
C LEU A 534 16.18 -4.46 -24.51
N THR A 535 16.85 -5.50 -25.02
CA THR A 535 18.31 -5.73 -24.97
C THR A 535 19.09 -4.89 -25.95
#